data_AF-A0A261Q984-F1
#
_entry.id   AF-A0A261Q984-F1
#
_cell.length_a   1.000
_cell.length_b   1.000
_cell.length_c   1.000
_cell.angle_alpha   90.00
_cell.angle_beta   90.00
_cell.angle_gamma   90.00
#
_symmetry.space_group_name_H-M   'P 1'
#
loop_
_entity.id
_entity.type
_entity.pdbx_description
1 polymer ?
#
loop_
_entity_poly.entity_id
_entity_poly.type
_entity_poly.pdbx_seq_one_letter_code
_entity_poly.pdbx_strand_id
1 'polypeptide(L)'
;MSGRKILLFVVAAAILGIVVYSFSSKKKGSYADDLRMERLEKDQNYRTSSESPIKDKAGFQGLKYFPADSTYEVFAKLEETESTKTFAVQMTGGQTETYTLYGKVRFELQGKTCELLVFESTEAGTLFIPFKDQTSGKESYGGGRYLDIPESDITGNRVTIDFNKAYNPYCAYSPEYTCPIPPKENNLPIAIRAGELAYHE
;
A
#
# COMPACT_ATOMS: atom_id res chain seq x y z
N MET A 1 -13.28 -34.70 49.61
CA MET A 1 -13.72 -34.27 48.27
C MET A 1 -13.67 -35.49 47.35
N SER A 2 -14.79 -35.91 46.73
CA SER A 2 -14.86 -37.16 45.93
C SER A 2 -13.88 -37.11 44.76
N GLY A 3 -13.17 -38.23 44.48
CA GLY A 3 -12.14 -38.31 43.43
C GLY A 3 -12.62 -37.87 42.04
N ARG A 4 -13.92 -37.99 41.76
CA ARG A 4 -14.54 -37.51 40.51
C ARG A 4 -14.57 -35.97 40.40
N LYS A 5 -14.67 -35.25 41.52
CA LYS A 5 -14.58 -33.78 41.55
C LYS A 5 -13.14 -33.29 41.34
N ILE A 6 -12.15 -34.03 41.85
CA ILE A 6 -10.72 -33.74 41.64
C ILE A 6 -10.37 -33.94 40.16
N LEU A 7 -10.81 -35.05 39.55
CA LEU A 7 -10.57 -35.32 38.13
C LEU A 7 -11.17 -34.24 37.21
N LEU A 8 -12.41 -33.82 37.47
CA LEU A 8 -13.05 -32.75 36.68
C LEU A 8 -12.32 -31.40 36.81
N PHE A 9 -11.80 -31.08 38.00
CA PHE A 9 -11.06 -29.84 38.23
C PHE A 9 -9.70 -29.85 37.50
N VAL A 10 -9.00 -30.99 37.50
CA VAL A 10 -7.73 -31.15 36.78
C VAL A 10 -7.93 -31.06 35.27
N VAL A 11 -8.99 -31.69 34.74
CA VAL A 11 -9.31 -31.60 33.30
C VAL A 11 -9.71 -30.18 32.91
N ALA A 12 -10.52 -29.49 33.72
CA ALA A 12 -10.89 -28.10 33.46
C ALA A 12 -9.68 -27.16 33.51
N ALA A 13 -8.77 -27.35 34.47
CA ALA A 13 -7.53 -26.57 34.57
C ALA A 13 -6.58 -26.84 33.39
N ALA A 14 -6.50 -28.09 32.91
CA ALA A 14 -5.71 -28.45 31.73
C ALA A 14 -6.29 -27.83 30.44
N ILE A 15 -7.61 -27.88 30.26
CA ILE A 15 -8.30 -27.23 29.12
C ILE A 15 -8.09 -25.71 29.18
N LEU A 16 -8.25 -25.10 30.36
CA LEU A 16 -8.01 -23.68 30.54
C LEU A 16 -6.55 -23.31 30.25
N GLY A 17 -5.59 -24.13 30.68
CA GLY A 17 -4.18 -23.98 30.37
C GLY A 17 -3.89 -24.05 28.86
N ILE A 18 -4.51 -24.99 28.14
CA ILE A 18 -4.38 -25.13 26.69
C ILE A 18 -5.01 -23.93 25.95
N VAL A 19 -6.18 -23.45 26.39
CA VAL A 19 -6.84 -22.28 25.80
C VAL A 19 -6.02 -21.01 26.04
N VAL A 20 -5.51 -20.80 27.25
CA VAL A 20 -4.65 -19.65 27.60
C VAL A 20 -3.33 -19.71 26.82
N TYR A 21 -2.70 -20.87 26.71
CA TYR A 21 -1.48 -21.06 25.91
C TYR A 21 -1.73 -20.77 24.42
N SER A 22 -2.85 -21.23 23.87
CA SER A 22 -3.23 -20.99 22.47
C SER A 22 -3.54 -19.52 22.18
N PHE A 23 -4.13 -18.81 23.14
CA PHE A 23 -4.35 -17.36 23.05
C PHE A 23 -3.07 -16.54 23.21
N SER A 24 -2.14 -16.97 24.08
CA SER A 24 -0.83 -16.31 24.27
C SER A 24 0.15 -16.55 23.12
N SER A 25 -0.04 -17.59 22.31
CA SER A 25 0.91 -17.99 21.26
C SER A 25 0.63 -17.42 19.86
N LYS A 26 -0.36 -16.53 19.68
CA LYS A 26 -0.45 -15.75 18.43
C LYS A 26 0.69 -14.72 18.41
N LYS A 27 1.88 -15.17 17.99
CA LYS A 27 3.01 -14.30 17.65
C LYS A 27 2.54 -13.34 16.56
N LYS A 28 2.49 -12.04 16.87
CA LYS A 28 2.31 -11.00 15.84
C LYS A 28 3.46 -11.18 14.83
N GLY A 29 3.15 -11.25 13.54
CA GLY A 29 4.14 -11.44 12.48
C GLY A 29 5.19 -10.33 12.48
N SER A 30 6.34 -10.57 11.85
CA SER A 30 7.24 -9.46 11.54
C SER A 30 6.60 -8.56 10.46
N TYR A 31 7.03 -7.30 10.36
CA TYR A 31 6.60 -6.40 9.28
C TYR A 31 6.70 -7.05 7.88
N ALA A 32 7.81 -7.75 7.63
CA ALA A 32 8.03 -8.46 6.38
C ALA A 32 7.06 -9.64 6.18
N ASP A 33 6.64 -10.32 7.25
CA ASP A 33 5.64 -11.40 7.16
C ASP A 33 4.26 -10.84 6.85
N ASP A 34 3.86 -9.76 7.54
CA ASP A 34 2.56 -9.11 7.32
C ASP A 34 2.46 -8.60 5.88
N LEU A 35 3.49 -7.88 5.41
CA LEU A 35 3.56 -7.40 4.03
C LEU A 35 3.60 -8.54 3.00
N ARG A 36 4.28 -9.65 3.31
CA ARG A 36 4.27 -10.83 2.43
C ARG A 36 2.86 -11.41 2.30
N MET A 37 2.08 -11.45 3.38
CA MET A 37 0.70 -11.92 3.33
C MET A 37 -0.18 -10.98 2.50
N GLU A 38 -0.06 -9.67 2.67
CA GLU A 38 -0.77 -8.68 1.83
C GLU A 38 -0.47 -8.88 0.33
N ARG A 39 0.82 -9.08 -0.03
CA ARG A 39 1.24 -9.32 -1.42
C ARG A 39 0.65 -10.61 -1.99
N LEU A 40 0.60 -11.69 -1.19
CA LEU A 40 0.00 -12.95 -1.61
C LEU A 40 -1.52 -12.84 -1.82
N GLU A 41 -2.21 -12.10 -0.95
CA GLU A 41 -3.64 -11.83 -1.11
C GLU A 41 -3.90 -11.02 -2.38
N LYS A 42 -3.07 -10.01 -2.67
CA LYS A 42 -3.15 -9.24 -3.92
C LYS A 42 -2.92 -10.12 -5.15
N ASP A 43 -1.90 -10.98 -5.14
CA ASP A 43 -1.65 -11.92 -6.24
C ASP A 43 -2.82 -12.90 -6.43
N GLN A 44 -3.42 -13.37 -5.34
CA GLN A 44 -4.58 -14.24 -5.41
C GLN A 44 -5.78 -13.50 -6.03
N ASN A 45 -6.05 -12.27 -5.59
CA ASN A 45 -7.08 -11.40 -6.17
C ASN A 45 -6.83 -11.16 -7.67
N TYR A 46 -5.58 -10.88 -8.07
CA TYR A 46 -5.23 -10.66 -9.47
C TYR A 46 -5.43 -11.91 -10.33
N ARG A 47 -5.26 -13.10 -9.74
CA ARG A 47 -5.48 -14.37 -10.41
C ARG A 47 -6.96 -14.71 -10.58
N THR A 48 -7.83 -14.33 -9.64
CA THR A 48 -9.21 -14.83 -9.61
C THR A 48 -10.30 -13.80 -9.87
N SER A 49 -10.05 -12.52 -9.64
CA SER A 49 -11.08 -11.47 -9.78
C SER A 49 -11.38 -11.13 -11.24
N SER A 50 -12.66 -10.87 -11.52
CA SER A 50 -13.13 -10.32 -12.80
C SER A 50 -12.60 -8.91 -13.07
N GLU A 51 -12.36 -8.14 -12.00
CA GLU A 51 -11.90 -6.74 -12.09
C GLU A 51 -10.38 -6.61 -12.26
N SER A 52 -9.64 -7.72 -12.21
CA SER A 52 -8.19 -7.67 -12.26
C SER A 52 -7.68 -7.35 -13.68
N PRO A 53 -6.67 -6.47 -13.81
CA PRO A 53 -6.16 -6.02 -15.12
C PRO A 53 -5.31 -7.08 -15.85
N ILE A 54 -5.05 -8.23 -15.23
CA ILE A 54 -4.29 -9.33 -15.84
C ILE A 54 -5.18 -10.09 -16.82
N LYS A 55 -4.85 -10.05 -18.11
CA LYS A 55 -5.58 -10.79 -19.15
C LYS A 55 -5.27 -12.29 -19.14
N ASP A 56 -4.00 -12.65 -19.12
CA ASP A 56 -3.56 -14.05 -19.05
C ASP A 56 -3.48 -14.51 -17.59
N LYS A 57 -4.62 -14.92 -17.02
CA LYS A 57 -4.68 -15.45 -15.65
C LYS A 57 -3.92 -16.77 -15.50
N ALA A 58 -3.84 -17.59 -16.56
CA ALA A 58 -3.21 -18.90 -16.52
C ALA A 58 -1.68 -18.78 -16.47
N GLY A 59 -1.11 -17.82 -17.19
CA GLY A 59 0.33 -17.52 -17.18
C GLY A 59 0.79 -16.69 -15.98
N PHE A 60 -0.12 -16.10 -15.20
CA PHE A 60 0.21 -15.17 -14.12
C PHE A 60 0.98 -15.85 -12.95
N GLN A 61 2.25 -15.48 -12.78
CA GLN A 61 3.14 -16.00 -11.75
C GLN A 61 3.15 -15.20 -10.44
N GLY A 62 2.39 -14.10 -10.37
CA GLY A 62 2.47 -13.14 -9.27
C GLY A 62 3.20 -11.86 -9.67
N LEU A 63 3.00 -10.81 -8.88
CA LEU A 63 3.64 -9.52 -9.07
C LEU A 63 5.09 -9.54 -8.53
N LYS A 64 5.94 -8.69 -9.11
CA LYS A 64 7.33 -8.50 -8.69
C LYS A 64 7.43 -7.33 -7.72
N TYR A 65 8.20 -7.51 -6.66
CA TYR A 65 8.38 -6.49 -5.61
C TYR A 65 9.86 -6.33 -5.25
N PHE A 66 10.21 -5.14 -4.78
CA PHE A 66 11.42 -4.96 -3.99
C PHE A 66 11.31 -5.75 -2.66
N PRO A 67 12.45 -6.16 -2.06
CA PRO A 67 12.47 -6.70 -0.70
C PRO A 67 11.77 -5.75 0.28
N ALA A 68 11.10 -6.33 1.29
CA ALA A 68 10.49 -5.55 2.35
C ALA A 68 11.56 -4.77 3.13
N ASP A 69 11.38 -3.47 3.28
CA ASP A 69 12.31 -2.61 4.00
C ASP A 69 11.55 -1.54 4.79
N SER A 70 11.50 -1.71 6.10
CA SER A 70 10.78 -0.80 7.00
C SER A 70 11.37 0.61 7.07
N THR A 71 12.57 0.86 6.51
CA THR A 71 13.12 2.22 6.41
C THR A 71 12.38 3.09 5.39
N TYR A 72 11.57 2.48 4.53
CA TYR A 72 10.67 3.14 3.58
C TYR A 72 9.24 3.35 4.13
N GLU A 73 9.00 3.01 5.40
CA GLU A 73 7.84 3.48 6.16
C GLU A 73 8.21 4.80 6.85
N VAL A 74 7.64 5.91 6.40
CA VAL A 74 8.02 7.26 6.85
C VAL A 74 6.85 8.00 7.48
N PHE A 75 7.14 8.74 8.55
CA PHE A 75 6.20 9.70 9.10
C PHE A 75 6.23 10.99 8.30
N ALA A 76 5.10 11.35 7.71
CA ALA A 76 4.94 12.57 6.96
C ALA A 76 4.08 13.58 7.71
N LYS A 77 4.44 14.86 7.62
CA LYS A 77 3.61 15.96 8.05
C LYS A 77 2.65 16.32 6.90
N LEU A 78 1.37 16.25 7.17
CA LEU A 78 0.30 16.63 6.28
C LEU A 78 -0.02 18.12 6.48
N GLU A 79 -0.09 18.86 5.37
CA GLU A 79 -0.61 20.21 5.28
C GLU A 79 -1.82 20.16 4.34
N GLU A 80 -3.01 20.13 4.93
CA GLU A 80 -4.28 20.17 4.22
C GLU A 80 -4.45 21.48 3.46
N THR A 81 -5.11 21.42 2.30
CA THR A 81 -5.55 22.61 1.56
C THR A 81 -7.03 22.85 1.77
N GLU A 82 -7.55 23.97 1.28
CA GLU A 82 -8.99 24.18 1.12
C GLU A 82 -9.58 23.07 0.23
N SER A 83 -10.64 22.40 0.70
CA SER A 83 -11.27 21.24 0.04
C SER A 83 -11.88 21.54 -1.33
N THR A 84 -12.01 22.80 -1.72
CA THR A 84 -12.50 23.23 -3.03
C THR A 84 -11.39 23.35 -4.07
N LYS A 85 -10.12 23.24 -3.65
CA LYS A 85 -8.98 23.38 -4.56
C LYS A 85 -8.86 22.11 -5.40
N THR A 86 -8.80 22.31 -6.72
CA THR A 86 -8.67 21.22 -7.67
C THR A 86 -7.34 21.25 -8.40
N PHE A 87 -6.98 20.11 -8.99
CA PHE A 87 -5.77 19.93 -9.78
C PHE A 87 -6.08 19.17 -11.07
N ALA A 88 -5.58 19.68 -12.20
CA ALA A 88 -5.74 19.05 -13.50
C ALA A 88 -4.66 17.97 -13.68
N VAL A 89 -5.08 16.70 -13.74
CA VAL A 89 -4.21 15.54 -13.89
C VAL A 89 -4.31 15.00 -15.31
N GLN A 90 -3.16 14.85 -15.96
CA GLN A 90 -3.09 14.22 -17.28
C GLN A 90 -3.29 12.72 -17.15
N MET A 91 -4.04 12.14 -18.08
CA MET A 91 -4.30 10.70 -18.10
C MET A 91 -3.51 10.03 -19.23
N THR A 92 -3.20 8.74 -19.09
CA THR A 92 -2.48 7.99 -20.14
C THR A 92 -3.23 7.90 -21.47
N GLY A 93 -4.55 8.05 -21.46
CA GLY A 93 -5.39 8.13 -22.68
C GLY A 93 -5.34 9.49 -23.39
N GLY A 94 -4.61 10.47 -22.86
CA GLY A 94 -4.42 11.80 -23.45
C GLY A 94 -5.45 12.85 -23.01
N GLN A 95 -6.52 12.45 -22.33
CA GLN A 95 -7.43 13.38 -21.69
C GLN A 95 -6.86 13.94 -20.38
N THR A 96 -7.52 14.99 -19.87
CA THR A 96 -7.24 15.57 -18.56
C THR A 96 -8.45 15.37 -17.66
N GLU A 97 -8.22 14.98 -16.41
CA GLU A 97 -9.25 14.84 -15.39
C GLU A 97 -8.96 15.77 -14.21
N THR A 98 -10.00 16.16 -13.49
CA THR A 98 -9.90 17.07 -12.34
C THR A 98 -9.95 16.25 -11.06
N TYR A 99 -8.92 16.39 -10.22
CA TYR A 99 -8.85 15.78 -8.90
C TYR A 99 -9.01 16.85 -7.83
N THR A 100 -9.67 16.53 -6.73
CA THR A 100 -9.67 17.38 -5.53
C THR A 100 -8.30 17.26 -4.86
N LEU A 101 -7.62 18.39 -4.66
CA LEU A 101 -6.39 18.42 -3.91
C LEU A 101 -6.74 18.34 -2.42
N TYR A 102 -6.26 17.31 -1.74
CA TYR A 102 -6.44 17.16 -0.30
C TYR A 102 -5.39 17.95 0.48
N GLY A 103 -4.14 17.93 -0.01
CA GLY A 103 -3.07 18.68 0.61
C GLY A 103 -1.70 18.29 0.06
N LYS A 104 -0.69 18.47 0.89
CA LYS A 104 0.68 18.02 0.64
C LYS A 104 1.23 17.29 1.87
N VAL A 105 2.05 16.29 1.63
CA VAL A 105 2.80 15.58 2.66
C VAL A 105 4.27 15.89 2.52
N ARG A 106 4.93 16.21 3.64
CA ARG A 106 6.37 16.46 3.71
C ARG A 106 7.03 15.48 4.68
N PHE A 107 8.11 14.86 4.24
CA PHE A 107 8.82 13.84 5.02
C PHE A 107 10.33 13.85 4.71
N GLU A 108 11.10 13.19 5.56
CA GLU A 108 12.53 12.97 5.35
C GLU A 108 12.75 11.51 4.96
N LEU A 109 13.51 11.27 3.89
CA LEU A 109 13.90 9.92 3.48
C LEU A 109 15.27 9.96 2.81
N GLN A 110 16.16 9.03 3.18
CA GLN A 110 17.55 8.99 2.69
C GLN A 110 18.30 10.33 2.87
N GLY A 111 18.01 11.04 3.98
CA GLY A 111 18.63 12.33 4.29
C GLY A 111 18.17 13.49 3.38
N LYS A 112 17.06 13.34 2.65
CA LYS A 112 16.47 14.40 1.84
C LYS A 112 15.04 14.71 2.27
N THR A 113 14.73 16.00 2.36
CA THR A 113 13.36 16.48 2.47
C THR A 113 12.63 16.24 1.15
N CYS A 114 11.52 15.53 1.23
CA CYS A 114 10.66 15.19 0.11
C CYS A 114 9.26 15.75 0.32
N GLU A 115 8.54 16.01 -0.78
CA GLU A 115 7.15 16.47 -0.77
C GLU A 115 6.35 15.71 -1.84
N LEU A 116 5.09 15.41 -1.54
CA LEU A 116 4.11 14.87 -2.49
C LEU A 116 2.78 15.58 -2.30
N LEU A 117 2.13 15.94 -3.40
CA LEU A 117 0.72 16.29 -3.44
C LEU A 117 -0.14 15.05 -3.15
N VAL A 118 -1.20 15.26 -2.37
CA VAL A 118 -2.16 14.23 -1.99
C VAL A 118 -3.53 14.64 -2.52
N PHE A 119 -4.22 13.71 -3.15
CA PHE A 119 -5.54 13.91 -3.74
C PHE A 119 -6.59 13.09 -3.01
N GLU A 120 -7.84 13.50 -3.08
CA GLU A 120 -8.95 12.61 -2.73
C GLU A 120 -9.02 11.46 -3.75
N SER A 121 -9.21 10.24 -3.28
CA SER A 121 -9.48 9.09 -4.15
C SER A 121 -10.94 9.10 -4.62
N THR A 122 -11.24 8.33 -5.66
CA THR A 122 -12.62 7.98 -6.01
C THR A 122 -13.27 7.08 -4.97
N GLU A 123 -12.46 6.37 -4.17
CA GLU A 123 -12.94 5.61 -3.02
C GLU A 123 -13.08 6.53 -1.80
N ALA A 124 -14.30 6.63 -1.27
CA ALA A 124 -14.60 7.50 -0.14
C ALA A 124 -13.76 7.13 1.10
N GLY A 125 -13.17 8.13 1.75
CA GLY A 125 -12.34 7.93 2.94
C GLY A 125 -10.92 7.44 2.63
N THR A 126 -10.50 7.50 1.37
CA THR A 126 -9.15 7.11 0.93
C THR A 126 -8.50 8.28 0.19
N LEU A 127 -7.22 8.49 0.46
CA LEU A 127 -6.37 9.46 -0.21
C LEU A 127 -5.48 8.77 -1.24
N PHE A 128 -5.23 9.47 -2.34
CA PHE A 128 -4.50 8.98 -3.49
C PHE A 128 -3.22 9.79 -3.71
N ILE A 129 -2.08 9.10 -3.84
CA ILE A 129 -0.78 9.71 -4.09
C ILE A 129 -0.11 9.04 -5.30
N PRO A 130 -0.24 9.62 -6.51
CA PRO A 130 0.52 9.18 -7.65
C PRO A 130 1.92 9.80 -7.64
N PHE A 131 2.97 9.02 -7.81
CA PHE A 131 4.35 9.53 -7.77
C PHE A 131 5.29 8.87 -8.79
N LYS A 132 6.37 9.58 -9.09
CA LYS A 132 7.57 9.05 -9.75
C LYS A 132 8.77 9.23 -8.84
N ASP A 133 9.79 8.44 -9.10
CA ASP A 133 11.05 8.50 -8.38
C ASP A 133 12.20 8.00 -9.29
N GLN A 134 13.44 7.98 -8.78
CA GLN A 134 14.61 7.64 -9.61
C GLN A 134 14.65 6.18 -10.09
N THR A 135 13.81 5.28 -9.57
CA THR A 135 13.65 3.90 -10.06
C THR A 135 12.69 3.81 -11.26
N SER A 136 11.86 4.83 -11.49
CA SER A 136 10.82 4.81 -12.53
C SER A 136 11.43 4.67 -13.93
N GLY A 137 11.00 3.66 -14.68
CA GLY A 137 11.48 3.35 -16.03
C GLY A 137 12.83 2.64 -16.07
N LYS A 138 13.35 2.21 -14.91
CA LYS A 138 14.60 1.46 -14.79
C LYS A 138 14.39 0.15 -14.02
N GLU A 139 13.80 0.26 -12.84
CA GLU A 139 13.52 -0.87 -11.94
C GLU A 139 12.01 -0.99 -11.68
N SER A 140 11.30 0.15 -11.56
CA SER A 140 9.83 0.21 -11.43
C SER A 140 9.16 0.74 -12.71
N TYR A 141 7.82 0.64 -12.77
CA TYR A 141 7.05 1.06 -13.94
C TYR A 141 7.31 2.53 -14.32
N GLY A 142 7.57 2.80 -15.61
CA GLY A 142 7.95 4.13 -16.10
C GLY A 142 6.85 5.19 -16.01
N GLY A 143 5.58 4.75 -15.97
CA GLY A 143 4.43 5.63 -15.75
C GLY A 143 4.36 6.18 -14.32
N GLY A 144 5.10 5.59 -13.38
CA GLY A 144 5.03 5.90 -11.95
C GLY A 144 4.20 4.87 -11.18
N ARG A 145 4.11 5.07 -9.87
CA ARG A 145 3.42 4.18 -8.94
C ARG A 145 2.47 4.98 -8.05
N TYR A 146 1.54 4.28 -7.44
CA TYR A 146 0.50 4.87 -6.60
C TYR A 146 0.61 4.38 -5.17
N LEU A 147 0.09 5.19 -4.25
CA LEU A 147 -0.18 4.84 -2.87
C LEU A 147 -1.60 5.27 -2.56
N ASP A 148 -2.33 4.40 -1.87
CA ASP A 148 -3.61 4.72 -1.27
C ASP A 148 -3.45 4.73 0.24
N ILE A 149 -4.00 5.74 0.88
CA ILE A 149 -3.91 5.93 2.32
C ILE A 149 -5.31 6.15 2.88
N PRO A 150 -5.82 5.28 3.76
CA PRO A 150 -7.08 5.54 4.45
C PRO A 150 -6.99 6.85 5.24
N GLU A 151 -8.01 7.70 5.14
CA GLU A 151 -8.07 8.93 5.93
C GLU A 151 -8.06 8.64 7.44
N SER A 152 -8.54 7.45 7.84
CA SER A 152 -8.47 6.97 9.22
C SER A 152 -7.06 6.83 9.77
N ASP A 153 -6.04 6.76 8.90
CA ASP A 153 -4.64 6.63 9.30
C ASP A 153 -4.02 8.00 9.63
N ILE A 154 -4.75 9.09 9.39
CA ILE A 154 -4.33 10.44 9.74
C ILE A 154 -4.54 10.67 11.24
N THR A 155 -3.47 11.07 11.92
CA THR A 155 -3.51 11.45 13.34
C THR A 155 -3.04 12.88 13.50
N GLY A 156 -3.99 13.80 13.70
CA GLY A 156 -3.70 15.24 13.71
C GLY A 156 -3.25 15.70 12.32
N ASN A 157 -2.04 16.25 12.21
CA ASN A 157 -1.45 16.66 10.93
C ASN A 157 -0.35 15.71 10.46
N ARG A 158 -0.46 14.42 10.78
CA ARG A 158 0.55 13.41 10.48
C ARG A 158 -0.08 12.17 9.90
N VAL A 159 0.65 11.53 9.02
CA VAL A 159 0.27 10.28 8.37
C VAL A 159 1.51 9.45 8.11
N THR A 160 1.37 8.13 8.19
CA THR A 160 2.45 7.21 7.82
C THR A 160 2.33 6.90 6.33
N ILE A 161 3.43 7.04 5.60
CA ILE A 161 3.54 6.66 4.19
C ILE A 161 4.44 5.44 4.11
N ASP A 162 3.87 4.29 3.74
CA ASP A 162 4.64 3.06 3.52
C ASP A 162 4.86 2.82 2.02
N PHE A 163 6.05 3.19 1.52
CA PHE A 163 6.38 2.97 0.11
C PHE A 163 6.51 1.48 -0.26
N ASN A 164 6.57 0.56 0.71
CA ASN A 164 6.51 -0.87 0.41
C ASN A 164 5.15 -1.34 -0.11
N LYS A 165 4.12 -0.51 0.10
CA LYS A 165 2.75 -0.69 -0.39
C LYS A 165 2.52 0.03 -1.72
N ALA A 166 3.52 0.73 -2.26
CA ALA A 166 3.41 1.39 -3.55
C ALA A 166 3.17 0.37 -4.67
N TYR A 167 2.17 0.62 -5.49
CA TYR A 167 1.71 -0.31 -6.52
C TYR A 167 1.70 0.32 -7.93
N ASN A 168 1.77 -0.53 -8.94
CA ASN A 168 1.69 -0.09 -10.32
C ASN A 168 0.22 0.14 -10.73
N PRO A 169 -0.05 1.19 -11.52
CA PRO A 169 -1.38 1.43 -12.07
C PRO A 169 -1.81 0.31 -13.02
N TYR A 170 -3.12 0.16 -13.25
CA TYR A 170 -3.65 -0.90 -14.12
C TYR A 170 -3.13 -0.88 -15.55
N CYS A 171 -2.83 0.31 -16.09
CA CYS A 171 -2.20 0.48 -17.40
C CYS A 171 -0.77 -0.08 -17.49
N ALA A 172 -0.12 -0.38 -16.35
CA ALA A 172 1.13 -1.13 -16.35
C ALA A 172 0.95 -2.59 -16.76
N TYR A 173 -0.28 -3.13 -16.64
CA TYR A 173 -0.60 -4.52 -16.94
C TYR A 173 -1.35 -4.67 -18.27
N SER A 174 -2.25 -3.73 -18.59
CA SER A 174 -3.05 -3.75 -19.81
C SER A 174 -3.24 -2.35 -20.40
N PRO A 175 -2.99 -2.14 -21.71
CA PRO A 175 -3.11 -0.83 -22.36
C PRO A 175 -4.57 -0.32 -22.49
N GLU A 176 -5.56 -1.14 -22.13
CA GLU A 176 -6.98 -0.76 -22.17
C GLU A 176 -7.37 0.20 -21.04
N TYR A 177 -6.56 0.27 -19.98
CA TYR A 177 -6.81 1.16 -18.86
C TYR A 177 -6.22 2.54 -19.12
N THR A 178 -6.98 3.56 -18.76
CA THR A 178 -6.49 4.92 -18.68
C THR A 178 -6.23 5.28 -17.23
N CYS A 179 -5.02 5.72 -16.91
CA CYS A 179 -4.61 5.99 -15.52
C CYS A 179 -4.08 7.42 -15.34
N PRO A 180 -4.15 7.96 -14.11
CA PRO A 180 -3.50 9.20 -13.72
C PRO A 180 -1.98 9.20 -13.95
N ILE A 181 -1.48 10.17 -14.69
CA ILE A 181 -0.03 10.40 -14.77
C ILE A 181 0.36 11.22 -13.53
N PRO A 182 1.33 10.77 -12.71
CA PRO A 182 1.83 11.56 -11.59
C PRO A 182 2.22 12.98 -12.03
N PRO A 183 1.75 14.02 -11.32
CA PRO A 183 2.11 15.39 -11.62
C PRO A 183 3.61 15.61 -11.41
N LYS A 184 4.17 16.66 -12.01
CA LYS A 184 5.62 16.95 -11.93
C LYS A 184 6.08 17.18 -10.50
N GLU A 185 5.20 17.75 -9.69
CA GLU A 185 5.33 18.01 -8.26
C GLU A 185 5.54 16.72 -7.46
N ASN A 186 5.01 15.58 -7.95
CA ASN A 186 5.14 14.28 -7.30
C ASN A 186 6.32 13.46 -7.88
N ASN A 187 7.36 14.12 -8.36
CA ASN A 187 8.59 13.47 -8.80
C ASN A 187 9.67 13.56 -7.72
N LEU A 188 9.92 12.46 -7.03
CA LEU A 188 10.88 12.38 -5.95
C LEU A 188 12.33 12.35 -6.47
N PRO A 189 13.25 13.12 -5.88
CA PRO A 189 14.66 13.20 -6.31
C PRO A 189 15.53 12.07 -5.73
N ILE A 190 14.91 10.96 -5.31
CA ILE A 190 15.55 9.80 -4.68
C ILE A 190 15.05 8.50 -5.31
N ALA A 191 15.79 7.41 -5.13
CA ALA A 191 15.35 6.09 -5.56
C ALA A 191 14.55 5.41 -4.45
N ILE A 192 13.30 5.04 -4.73
CA ILE A 192 12.42 4.33 -3.81
C ILE A 192 12.43 2.84 -4.16
N ARG A 193 13.38 2.09 -3.57
CA ARG A 193 13.52 0.63 -3.72
C ARG A 193 12.63 -0.14 -2.75
N ALA A 194 11.35 0.23 -2.74
CA ALA A 194 10.29 -0.41 -1.99
C ALA A 194 9.04 -0.48 -2.88
N GLY A 195 8.16 -1.46 -2.66
CA GLY A 195 6.91 -1.63 -3.41
C GLY A 195 7.07 -2.44 -4.70
N GLU A 196 6.14 -2.27 -5.63
CA GLU A 196 6.09 -3.01 -6.89
C GLU A 196 7.23 -2.60 -7.85
N LEU A 197 7.79 -3.60 -8.53
CA LEU A 197 8.73 -3.49 -9.65
C LEU A 197 7.96 -3.37 -10.97
N ALA A 198 8.66 -3.08 -12.06
CA ALA A 198 8.07 -3.16 -13.40
C ALA A 198 7.55 -4.59 -13.68
N TYR A 199 6.34 -4.69 -14.24
CA TYR A 199 5.71 -5.98 -14.52
C TYR A 199 6.21 -6.59 -15.83
N HIS A 200 6.18 -5.81 -16.92
CA HIS A 200 6.70 -6.21 -18.23
C HIS A 200 8.18 -5.87 -18.32
N GLU A 201 9.01 -6.86 -18.65
CA GLU A 201 10.41 -6.72 -19.07
C GLU A 201 10.53 -6.95 -20.57
#